data_AF-A0A938R5R9-F1
#
_entry.id   AF-A0A938R5R9-F1
#
_cell.length_a   1.000
_cell.length_b   1.000
_cell.length_c   1.000
_cell.angle_alpha   90.00
_cell.angle_beta   90.00
_cell.angle_gamma   90.00
#
_symmetry.space_group_name_H-M   'P 1'
#
loop_
_entity.id
_entity.type
_entity.pdbx_description
1 polymer ?
#
loop_
_entity_poly.entity_id
_entity_poly.type
_entity_poly.pdbx_seq_one_letter_code
_entity_poly.pdbx_strand_id
1 'polypeptide(L)'
;MASNRDKEPWLGLYLPLRNTASYLKKTSKYSHVLKRDVQILSFYIAWGNETEPDLQGIELVLHQGLIPMLTWEPWWLPQDQSISCLPEDQPDFSLDEILKGRYDDYIRRWAFALKKVSNPILFRPMHEMNGDWYPWCGSVNRN
;
A
#
# COMPACT_ATOMS: atom_id res chain seq x y z
N MET A 1 12.46 26.85 16.51
CA MET A 1 13.75 26.17 16.23
C MET A 1 13.42 24.83 15.59
N ALA A 2 13.85 24.59 14.35
CA ALA A 2 13.72 23.27 13.73
C ALA A 2 14.47 22.26 14.61
N SER A 3 13.76 21.24 15.11
CA SER A 3 14.38 20.22 15.94
C SER A 3 15.36 19.41 15.08
N ASN A 4 16.36 18.77 15.69
CA ASN A 4 17.33 17.93 14.96
C ASN A 4 16.68 16.82 14.10
N ARG A 5 15.36 16.57 14.27
CA ARG A 5 14.54 15.67 13.46
C ARG A 5 14.41 16.08 11.99
N ASP A 6 14.56 17.36 11.66
CA ASP A 6 14.34 17.85 10.29
C ASP A 6 15.55 17.63 9.36
N LYS A 7 16.65 17.05 9.87
CA LYS A 7 17.90 16.83 9.12
C LYS A 7 18.21 15.37 8.82
N GLU A 8 17.49 14.43 9.41
CA GLU A 8 17.68 13.00 9.16
C GLU A 8 16.59 12.44 8.24
N PRO A 9 16.92 11.47 7.36
CA PRO A 9 15.92 10.83 6.52
C PRO A 9 14.87 10.11 7.38
N TRP A 10 13.62 10.09 6.94
CA TRP A 10 12.58 9.33 7.64
C TRP A 10 12.86 7.82 7.58
N LEU A 11 12.69 7.16 8.73
CA LEU A 11 12.69 5.70 8.84
C LEU A 11 11.26 5.18 8.60
N GLY A 12 11.13 4.31 7.62
CA GLY A 12 9.89 3.59 7.33
C GLY A 12 9.95 2.12 7.71
N LEU A 13 8.78 1.53 7.98
CA LEU A 13 8.65 0.11 8.31
C LEU A 13 7.47 -0.52 7.57
N TYR A 14 7.71 -1.67 6.93
CA TYR A 14 6.69 -2.60 6.49
C TYR A 14 6.73 -3.85 7.38
N LEU A 15 5.58 -4.40 7.77
CA LEU A 15 5.47 -5.65 8.54
C LEU A 15 4.31 -6.48 7.96
N PRO A 16 4.46 -7.77 7.61
CA PRO A 16 3.36 -8.53 7.01
C PRO A 16 2.30 -8.96 8.05
N LEU A 17 1.59 -8.00 8.64
CA LEU A 17 0.55 -8.20 9.65
C LEU A 17 -0.83 -7.85 9.10
N ARG A 18 -1.87 -8.45 9.67
CA ARG A 18 -3.25 -8.35 9.16
C ARG A 18 -4.12 -7.33 9.90
N ASN A 19 -3.62 -6.66 10.94
CA ASN A 19 -4.38 -5.62 11.64
C ASN A 19 -3.50 -4.47 12.15
N THR A 20 -4.07 -3.27 12.12
CA THR A 20 -3.39 -2.00 12.44
C THR A 20 -2.91 -1.93 13.89
N ALA A 21 -3.67 -2.48 14.84
CA ALA A 21 -3.29 -2.50 16.26
C ALA A 21 -1.97 -3.27 16.49
N SER A 22 -1.80 -4.42 15.84
CA SER A 22 -0.57 -5.22 15.94
C SER A 22 0.61 -4.53 15.29
N TYR A 23 0.38 -3.83 14.17
CA TYR A 23 1.39 -2.98 13.53
C TYR A 23 1.91 -1.94 14.52
N LEU A 24 1.03 -1.13 15.08
CA LEU A 24 1.42 -0.05 15.99
C LEU A 24 2.21 -0.55 17.21
N LYS A 25 1.78 -1.68 17.79
CA LYS A 25 2.51 -2.32 18.88
C LYS A 25 3.92 -2.74 18.46
N LYS A 26 4.09 -3.34 17.27
CA LYS A 26 5.41 -3.74 16.77
C LYS A 26 6.25 -2.53 16.38
N THR A 27 5.67 -1.50 15.78
CA THR A 27 6.34 -0.25 15.45
C THR A 27 6.97 0.38 16.68
N SER A 28 6.23 0.51 17.78
CA SER A 28 6.77 1.03 19.04
C SER A 28 7.96 0.19 19.54
N LYS A 29 7.85 -1.14 19.47
CA LYS A 29 8.96 -2.05 19.81
C LYS A 29 10.19 -1.82 18.93
N TYR A 30 10.03 -1.71 17.61
CA TYR A 30 11.14 -1.49 16.70
C TYR A 30 11.78 -0.12 16.89
N SER A 31 10.99 0.95 17.09
CA SER A 31 11.53 2.28 17.39
C SER A 31 12.44 2.24 18.62
N HIS A 32 12.03 1.50 19.67
CA HIS A 32 12.83 1.34 20.89
C HIS A 32 14.14 0.56 20.64
N VAL A 33 14.07 -0.59 19.95
CA VAL A 33 15.24 -1.44 19.67
C VAL A 33 16.24 -0.72 18.76
N LEU A 34 15.77 -0.02 17.74
CA LEU A 34 16.60 0.71 16.79
C LEU A 34 17.12 2.04 17.35
N LYS A 35 16.61 2.48 18.50
CA LYS A 35 16.87 3.81 19.09
C LYS A 35 16.64 4.94 18.08
N ARG A 36 15.60 4.77 17.24
CA ARG A 36 15.23 5.70 16.18
C ARG A 36 13.73 5.65 15.99
N ASP A 37 13.10 6.80 15.96
CA ASP A 37 11.67 6.89 15.68
C ASP A 37 11.39 6.38 14.27
N VAL A 38 10.43 5.48 14.13
CA VAL A 38 9.78 5.17 12.87
C VAL A 38 8.79 6.29 12.56
N GLN A 39 8.85 6.88 11.37
CA GLN A 39 7.90 7.90 10.92
C GLN A 39 6.90 7.36 9.91
N ILE A 40 7.28 6.38 9.08
CA ILE A 40 6.42 5.87 8.01
C ILE A 40 5.99 4.43 8.31
N LEU A 41 4.69 4.14 8.19
CA LEU A 41 4.19 2.77 8.15
C LEU A 41 3.67 2.42 6.77
N SER A 42 4.28 1.41 6.16
CA SER A 42 3.93 0.94 4.83
C SER A 42 2.90 -0.18 4.89
N PHE A 43 1.94 -0.15 3.98
CA PHE A 43 0.87 -1.13 3.80
C PHE A 43 0.77 -1.51 2.32
N TYR A 44 0.30 -2.71 2.05
CA TYR A 44 0.08 -3.25 0.71
C TYR A 44 -1.37 -3.69 0.58
N ILE A 45 -2.04 -3.24 -0.47
CA ILE A 45 -3.44 -3.57 -0.74
C ILE A 45 -3.58 -3.95 -2.21
N ALA A 46 -3.96 -5.20 -2.44
CA ALA A 46 -4.31 -5.73 -3.74
C ALA A 46 -5.75 -5.31 -4.13
N TRP A 47 -5.99 -5.08 -5.41
CA TRP A 47 -7.31 -4.74 -5.95
C TRP A 47 -8.26 -5.92 -5.95
N GLY A 48 -7.73 -7.15 -6.00
CA GLY A 48 -8.50 -8.37 -6.02
C GLY A 48 -9.60 -8.39 -4.97
N ASN A 49 -10.80 -8.81 -5.39
CA ASN A 49 -12.05 -8.75 -4.62
C ASN A 49 -12.56 -7.33 -4.33
N GLU A 50 -12.07 -6.32 -5.07
CA GLU A 50 -12.42 -4.91 -4.90
C GLU A 50 -12.30 -4.42 -3.46
N THR A 51 -11.19 -4.79 -2.80
CA THR A 51 -10.93 -4.41 -1.42
C THR A 51 -11.02 -2.88 -1.27
N GLU A 52 -11.82 -2.42 -0.31
CA GLU A 52 -11.99 -1.00 0.05
C GLU A 52 -10.86 -0.52 0.97
N PRO A 53 -10.54 0.78 1.01
CA PRO A 53 -9.52 1.29 1.91
C PRO A 53 -9.93 1.14 3.38
N ASP A 54 -9.02 0.65 4.22
CA ASP A 54 -9.16 0.67 5.69
C ASP A 54 -8.97 2.09 6.23
N LEU A 55 -9.99 2.95 6.06
CA LEU A 55 -9.95 4.33 6.53
C LEU A 55 -9.71 4.42 8.04
N GLN A 56 -10.27 3.49 8.83
CA GLN A 56 -10.09 3.49 10.28
C GLN A 56 -8.64 3.19 10.65
N GLY A 57 -8.02 2.21 9.99
CA GLY A 57 -6.61 1.90 10.17
C GLY A 57 -5.71 3.05 9.76
N ILE A 58 -5.97 3.68 8.61
CA ILE A 58 -5.23 4.85 8.13
C ILE A 58 -5.30 6.00 9.16
N GLU A 59 -6.50 6.34 9.63
CA GLU A 59 -6.68 7.38 10.65
C GLU A 59 -6.00 7.03 11.97
N LEU A 60 -6.05 5.77 12.38
CA LEU A 60 -5.38 5.33 13.61
C LEU A 60 -3.85 5.52 13.50
N VAL A 61 -3.24 5.23 12.36
CA VAL A 61 -1.81 5.48 12.11
C VAL A 61 -1.49 6.97 12.18
N LEU A 62 -2.31 7.80 11.52
CA LEU A 62 -2.17 9.25 11.55
C LEU A 62 -2.29 9.82 12.97
N HIS A 63 -3.24 9.33 13.76
CA HIS A 63 -3.43 9.73 15.16
C HIS A 63 -2.26 9.34 16.08
N GLN A 64 -1.42 8.37 15.70
CA GLN A 64 -0.19 8.03 16.41
C GLN A 64 1.00 8.91 15.97
N GLY A 65 0.79 9.90 15.09
CA GLY A 65 1.84 10.78 14.58
C GLY A 65 2.72 10.13 13.51
N LEU A 66 2.25 9.03 12.91
CA LEU A 66 2.94 8.31 11.84
C LEU A 66 2.34 8.65 10.48
N ILE A 67 3.13 8.53 9.43
CA ILE A 67 2.73 8.74 8.04
C ILE A 67 2.41 7.38 7.41
N PRO A 68 1.17 7.10 7.03
CA PRO A 68 0.85 5.88 6.30
C PRO A 68 1.37 5.98 4.87
N MET A 69 2.01 4.92 4.39
CA MET A 69 2.35 4.70 2.98
C MET A 69 1.53 3.54 2.44
N LEU A 70 0.65 3.84 1.52
CA LEU A 70 -0.21 2.86 0.87
C LEU A 70 0.40 2.45 -0.47
N THR A 71 0.81 1.19 -0.58
CA THR A 71 1.09 0.53 -1.85
C THR A 71 -0.20 -0.08 -2.39
N TRP A 72 -0.59 0.29 -3.60
CA TRP A 72 -1.85 -0.11 -4.21
C TRP A 72 -1.60 -0.90 -5.49
N GLU A 73 -2.06 -2.14 -5.51
CA GLU A 73 -1.56 -3.18 -6.42
C GLU A 73 -2.70 -3.78 -7.25
N PRO A 74 -2.76 -3.53 -8.57
CA PRO A 74 -3.78 -4.11 -9.43
C PRO A 74 -3.49 -5.58 -9.74
N TRP A 75 -3.91 -6.46 -8.85
CA TRP A 75 -3.90 -7.91 -9.05
C TRP A 75 -4.83 -8.57 -8.04
N TRP A 76 -5.15 -9.83 -8.29
CA TRP A 76 -5.76 -10.71 -7.31
C TRP A 76 -4.68 -11.47 -6.54
N LEU A 77 -4.65 -11.22 -5.23
CA LEU A 77 -3.84 -11.98 -4.28
C LEU A 77 -4.68 -13.17 -3.75
N PRO A 78 -4.30 -14.43 -4.01
CA PRO A 78 -5.00 -15.60 -3.48
C PRO A 78 -5.02 -15.61 -1.96
N GLN A 79 -6.20 -15.84 -1.37
CA GLN A 79 -6.30 -16.10 0.07
C GLN A 79 -5.81 -17.51 0.42
N ASP A 80 -6.03 -18.46 -0.49
CA ASP A 80 -5.54 -19.83 -0.41
C ASP A 80 -4.25 -19.95 -1.23
N GLN A 81 -3.14 -20.17 -0.54
CA GLN A 81 -1.82 -20.31 -1.14
C GLN A 81 -1.67 -21.62 -1.94
N SER A 82 -2.63 -22.55 -1.86
CA SER A 82 -2.66 -23.74 -2.70
C SER A 82 -3.14 -23.46 -4.13
N ILE A 83 -3.78 -22.30 -4.37
CA ILE A 83 -4.15 -21.86 -5.71
C ILE A 83 -2.89 -21.37 -6.42
N SER A 84 -2.50 -22.10 -7.47
CA SER A 84 -1.43 -21.66 -8.36
C SER A 84 -1.98 -20.64 -9.34
N CYS A 85 -1.71 -19.36 -9.07
CA CYS A 85 -1.75 -18.32 -10.08
C CYS A 85 -0.45 -17.51 -9.96
N LEU A 86 0.24 -17.32 -11.08
CA LEU A 86 1.40 -16.45 -11.11
C LEU A 86 0.91 -15.00 -11.04
N PRO A 87 1.50 -14.13 -10.20
CA PRO A 87 1.08 -12.74 -10.10
C PRO A 87 1.08 -12.04 -11.47
N GLU A 88 2.11 -12.27 -12.27
CA GLU A 88 2.27 -11.69 -13.61
C GLU A 88 1.24 -12.19 -14.63
N ASP A 89 0.69 -13.41 -14.46
CA ASP A 89 -0.28 -14.03 -15.37
C ASP A 89 -1.73 -13.72 -14.97
N GLN A 90 -2.03 -12.42 -14.88
CA GLN A 90 -3.36 -11.91 -14.57
C GLN A 90 -3.76 -10.79 -15.56
N PRO A 91 -4.05 -11.11 -16.83
CA PRO A 91 -4.26 -10.13 -17.90
C PRO A 91 -5.45 -9.20 -17.67
N ASP A 92 -6.41 -9.61 -16.83
CA ASP A 92 -7.52 -8.78 -16.40
C ASP A 92 -7.08 -7.51 -15.65
N PHE A 93 -5.87 -7.49 -15.09
CA PHE A 93 -5.27 -6.34 -14.42
C PHE A 93 -4.13 -5.67 -15.22
N SER A 94 -4.04 -5.96 -16.53
CA SER A 94 -3.10 -5.30 -17.44
C SER A 94 -3.33 -3.78 -17.51
N LEU A 95 -2.30 -3.05 -17.93
CA LEU A 95 -2.39 -1.61 -18.19
C LEU A 95 -3.44 -1.30 -19.27
N ASP A 96 -3.59 -2.16 -20.28
CA ASP A 96 -4.59 -2.00 -21.34
C ASP A 96 -6.03 -2.07 -20.78
N GLU A 97 -6.34 -3.03 -19.90
CA GLU A 97 -7.66 -3.11 -19.26
C GLU A 97 -7.92 -1.92 -18.31
N ILE A 98 -6.89 -1.44 -17.60
CA ILE A 98 -7.00 -0.23 -16.78
C ILE A 98 -7.27 1.00 -17.67
N LEU A 99 -6.56 1.16 -18.79
CA LEU A 99 -6.74 2.28 -19.72
C LEU A 99 -8.08 2.25 -20.46
N LYS A 100 -8.67 1.08 -20.67
CA LYS A 100 -10.05 0.91 -21.17
C LYS A 100 -11.11 1.33 -20.15
N GLY A 101 -10.71 1.67 -18.92
CA GLY A 101 -11.60 2.14 -17.86
C GLY A 101 -12.30 1.01 -17.09
N ARG A 102 -11.85 -0.26 -17.21
CA ARG A 102 -12.45 -1.40 -16.50
C ARG A 102 -12.57 -1.15 -14.99
N TYR A 103 -11.60 -0.45 -14.41
CA TYR A 103 -11.50 -0.21 -12.97
C TYR A 103 -11.84 1.23 -12.54
N ASP A 104 -12.36 2.05 -13.44
CA ASP A 104 -12.61 3.47 -13.17
C ASP A 104 -13.52 3.70 -11.96
N ASP A 105 -14.59 2.91 -11.82
CA ASP A 105 -15.53 3.05 -10.70
C ASP A 105 -14.91 2.62 -9.37
N TYR A 106 -14.04 1.61 -9.39
CA TYR A 106 -13.23 1.21 -8.23
C TYR A 106 -12.25 2.32 -7.84
N ILE A 107 -11.51 2.87 -8.81
CA ILE A 107 -10.56 3.96 -8.60
C ILE A 107 -11.26 5.21 -8.05
N ARG A 108 -12.43 5.58 -8.59
CA ARG A 108 -13.23 6.71 -8.10
C ARG A 108 -13.70 6.50 -6.66
N ARG A 109 -14.21 5.31 -6.31
CA ARG A 109 -14.59 4.99 -4.93
C ARG A 109 -13.42 5.18 -3.97
N TRP A 110 -12.25 4.65 -4.33
CA TRP A 110 -11.02 4.83 -3.57
C TRP A 110 -10.65 6.30 -3.39
N ALA A 111 -10.67 7.07 -4.48
CA ALA A 111 -10.36 8.51 -4.43
C ALA A 111 -11.35 9.26 -3.51
N PHE A 112 -12.65 8.99 -3.59
CA PHE A 112 -13.65 9.60 -2.72
C PHE A 112 -13.53 9.17 -1.25
N ALA A 113 -13.13 7.93 -1.00
CA ALA A 113 -12.88 7.43 0.35
C ALA A 113 -11.64 8.10 0.96
N LEU A 114 -10.51 8.09 0.25
CA LEU A 114 -9.25 8.68 0.72
C LEU A 114 -9.33 10.21 0.89
N LYS A 115 -10.19 10.90 0.13
CA LYS A 115 -10.46 12.33 0.33
C LYS A 115 -10.97 12.66 1.73
N LYS A 116 -11.57 11.70 2.44
CA LYS A 116 -12.09 11.87 3.80
C LYS A 116 -11.00 11.78 4.88
N VAL A 117 -9.80 11.34 4.52
CA VAL A 117 -8.69 11.17 5.47
C VAL A 117 -8.21 12.54 5.95
N SER A 118 -8.00 12.65 7.26
CA SER A 118 -7.71 13.91 7.96
C SER A 118 -6.39 14.57 7.56
N ASN A 119 -5.42 13.78 7.11
CA ASN A 119 -4.06 14.23 6.79
C ASN A 119 -3.51 13.54 5.53
N PRO A 120 -2.48 14.12 4.89
CA PRO A 120 -1.82 13.51 3.74
C PRO A 120 -1.27 12.11 4.05
N ILE A 121 -1.36 11.24 3.05
CA ILE A 121 -0.75 9.90 3.05
C ILE A 121 0.28 9.82 1.93
N LEU A 122 1.25 8.91 2.06
CA LEU A 122 2.10 8.53 0.93
C LEU A 122 1.36 7.48 0.10
N PHE A 123 1.29 7.67 -1.21
CA PHE A 123 0.56 6.79 -2.12
C PHE A 123 1.49 6.25 -3.21
N ARG A 124 1.53 4.93 -3.36
CA ARG A 124 2.49 4.21 -4.20
C ARG A 124 1.79 3.15 -5.07
N PRO A 125 1.04 3.58 -6.10
CA PRO A 125 0.36 2.65 -7.00
C PRO A 125 1.37 1.94 -7.92
N MET A 126 1.07 0.70 -8.33
CA MET A 126 1.73 0.01 -9.44
C MET A 126 3.27 0.06 -9.39
N HIS A 127 3.83 -0.26 -8.22
CA HIS A 127 5.28 -0.22 -8.02
C HIS A 127 6.04 -1.25 -8.87
N GLU A 128 7.34 -1.02 -9.07
CA GLU A 128 8.23 -1.99 -9.75
C GLU A 128 7.81 -2.32 -11.19
N MET A 129 7.21 -1.36 -11.89
CA MET A 129 6.69 -1.54 -13.25
C MET A 129 7.74 -1.98 -14.30
N ASN A 130 9.02 -1.82 -13.99
CA ASN A 130 10.14 -2.19 -14.85
C ASN A 130 10.55 -3.68 -14.75
N GLY A 131 9.89 -4.45 -13.87
CA GLY A 131 10.13 -5.89 -13.70
C GLY A 131 9.37 -6.77 -14.70
N ASP A 132 9.16 -8.02 -14.32
CA ASP A 132 8.35 -9.04 -15.02
C ASP A 132 7.44 -9.86 -14.08
N TRP A 133 7.36 -9.46 -12.80
CA TRP A 133 6.70 -10.24 -11.74
C TRP A 133 5.34 -9.70 -11.29
N TYR A 134 4.83 -8.63 -11.91
CA TYR A 134 3.50 -8.10 -11.62
C TYR A 134 2.71 -7.87 -12.91
N PRO A 135 1.36 -7.99 -12.88
CA PRO A 135 0.57 -7.94 -14.10
C PRO A 135 0.52 -6.55 -14.75
N TRP A 136 0.95 -5.50 -14.03
CA TRP A 136 1.14 -4.14 -14.53
C TRP A 136 2.58 -3.84 -15.00
N CYS A 137 3.50 -4.82 -14.93
CA CYS A 137 4.86 -4.64 -15.47
C CYS A 137 4.81 -4.52 -17.00
N GLY A 138 5.62 -3.62 -17.56
CA GLY A 138 5.62 -3.35 -19.01
C GLY A 138 6.11 -4.52 -19.89
N SER A 139 6.65 -5.59 -19.30
CA SER A 139 7.19 -6.75 -20.02
C SER A 139 6.21 -7.93 -20.11
N VAL A 140 5.06 -7.86 -19.43
CA VAL A 140 4.06 -8.94 -19.34
C VAL A 140 2.69 -8.48 -19.83
N ASN A 141 1.75 -9.41 -20.04
CA ASN A 141 0.37 -9.14 -20.46
C ASN A 141 0.18 -8.26 -21.70
N ARG A 142 1.23 -8.05 -22.51
CA ARG A 142 1.25 -7.13 -23.66
C ARG A 142 1.00 -5.67 -23.26
N ASN A 143 1.46 -5.29 -22.06
CA ASN A 143 1.51 -3.91 -21.58
C ASN A 143 2.43 -3.01 -22.42
#